data_AF-A0A1W9UDF0-F1
#
_entry.id   AF-A0A1W9UDF0-F1
#
_cell.length_a   1.000
_cell.length_b   1.000
_cell.length_c   1.000
_cell.angle_alpha   90.00
_cell.angle_beta   90.00
_cell.angle_gamma   90.00
#
_symmetry.space_group_name_H-M   'P 1'
#
loop_
_entity.id
_entity.type
_entity.pdbx_description
1 polymer ?
#
loop_
_entity_poly.entity_id
_entity_poly.type
_entity_poly.pdbx_seq_one_letter_code
_entity_poly.pdbx_strand_id
1 'polypeptide(L)'
;MELDRTALEALNDPLVHLLRNAIDHGLETPAEREASGKSPSGTLRLAALRERDMVVIEVGDDGRGMDAQRIAAAAVERGVVTAEMVAEMSEAQVLELVCHPGFSLSKEVTTVSGRGVGMGVVKRQMEMLRGSLQIETQVGQGTTFRLQLPAMLALVEALLVRVGDEQYALPTVHVERAIELDPARIERVGGRELLHLEDGVLPLRRLSDLLRVPGCAPQPRHALIVRRNGHIFGLRVDEVLGHEEIVVKPLPTALHGAPGLAGVTILGEGQVVLILDVTSLVQ
;
A
#
# COMPACT_ATOMS: atom_id res chain seq x y z
N MET A 1 -15.42 -16.94 7.37
CA MET A 1 -14.82 -15.59 7.30
C MET A 1 -13.89 -15.65 6.10
N GLU A 2 -14.28 -15.05 5.00
CA GLU A 2 -13.46 -15.05 3.78
C GLU A 2 -12.65 -13.76 3.79
N LEU A 3 -11.34 -13.90 3.97
CA LEU A 3 -10.38 -12.85 3.68
C LEU A 3 -9.78 -13.18 2.31
N ASP A 4 -9.52 -12.17 1.49
CA ASP A 4 -8.76 -12.37 0.26
C ASP A 4 -7.41 -13.03 0.59
N ARG A 5 -7.03 -14.05 -0.19
CA ARG A 5 -5.80 -14.82 0.03
C ARG A 5 -4.56 -13.92 0.01
N THR A 6 -4.54 -12.90 -0.84
CA THR A 6 -3.46 -11.91 -0.86
C THR A 6 -3.40 -11.14 0.45
N ALA A 7 -4.55 -10.67 0.96
CA ALA A 7 -4.59 -9.93 2.21
C ALA A 7 -4.06 -10.79 3.36
N LEU A 8 -4.37 -12.09 3.36
CA LEU A 8 -3.84 -13.04 4.34
C LEU A 8 -2.31 -13.22 4.22
N GLU A 9 -1.79 -13.37 3.01
CA GLU A 9 -0.35 -13.50 2.75
C GLU A 9 0.41 -12.22 3.17
N ALA A 10 -0.14 -11.04 2.88
CA ALA A 10 0.45 -9.76 3.28
C ALA A 10 0.44 -9.51 4.80
N LEU A 11 -0.47 -10.15 5.53
CA LEU A 11 -0.59 -10.05 6.99
C LEU A 11 0.39 -10.92 7.77
N ASN A 12 1.01 -11.92 7.14
CA ASN A 12 1.84 -12.89 7.84
C ASN A 12 3.02 -12.21 8.58
N ASP A 13 3.77 -11.36 7.87
CA ASP A 13 4.90 -10.62 8.45
C ASP A 13 4.47 -9.68 9.60
N PRO A 14 3.42 -8.84 9.44
CA PRO A 14 2.83 -8.06 10.55
C PRO A 14 2.52 -8.90 11.79
N LEU A 15 1.81 -10.01 11.64
CA LEU A 15 1.35 -10.82 12.76
C LEU A 15 2.50 -11.50 13.47
N VAL A 16 3.46 -12.06 12.73
CA VAL A 16 4.68 -12.65 13.30
C VAL A 16 5.46 -11.60 14.09
N HIS A 17 5.55 -10.38 13.57
CA HIS A 17 6.24 -9.30 14.27
C HIS A 17 5.54 -8.91 15.57
N LEU A 18 4.22 -8.74 15.57
CA LEU A 18 3.46 -8.39 16.77
C LEU A 18 3.54 -9.49 17.84
N LEU A 19 3.43 -10.75 17.44
CA LEU A 19 3.60 -11.89 18.34
C LEU A 19 5.00 -11.92 18.96
N ARG A 20 6.04 -11.66 18.16
CA ARG A 20 7.41 -11.59 18.67
C ARG A 20 7.58 -10.42 19.64
N ASN A 21 7.07 -9.23 19.33
CA ASN A 21 7.16 -8.07 20.22
C ASN A 21 6.49 -8.34 21.57
N ALA A 22 5.34 -9.01 21.56
CA ALA A 22 4.66 -9.38 22.79
C ALA A 22 5.46 -10.41 23.61
N ILE A 23 6.17 -11.35 22.98
CA ILE A 23 7.04 -12.31 23.68
C ILE A 23 8.32 -11.64 24.20
N ASP A 24 9.03 -10.89 23.36
CA ASP A 24 10.36 -10.36 23.67
C ASP A 24 10.29 -9.13 24.60
N HIS A 25 9.21 -8.36 24.52
CA HIS A 25 9.08 -7.06 25.20
C HIS A 25 7.78 -6.90 25.97
N GLY A 26 6.67 -7.49 25.53
CA GLY A 26 5.37 -7.36 26.19
C GLY A 26 5.31 -8.10 27.52
N LEU A 27 5.53 -9.41 27.49
CA LEU A 27 5.46 -10.29 28.64
C LEU A 27 6.65 -10.06 29.59
N GLU A 28 6.35 -10.09 30.89
CA GLU A 28 7.36 -10.04 31.94
C GLU A 28 7.91 -11.44 32.22
N THR A 29 9.08 -11.52 32.87
CA THR A 29 9.60 -12.81 33.33
C THR A 29 8.70 -13.43 34.41
N PRO A 30 8.71 -14.75 34.63
CA PRO A 30 7.88 -15.38 35.66
C PRO A 30 8.03 -14.74 37.05
N ALA A 31 9.27 -14.38 37.42
CA ALA A 31 9.56 -13.73 38.70
C ALA A 31 8.95 -12.31 38.79
N GLU A 32 9.02 -11.51 37.73
CA GLU A 32 8.40 -10.18 37.67
C GLU A 32 6.87 -10.26 37.69
N ARG A 33 6.30 -11.29 37.05
CA ARG A 33 4.85 -11.54 37.05
C ARG A 33 4.35 -11.91 38.44
N GLU A 34 5.02 -12.83 39.12
CA GLU A 34 4.69 -13.20 40.51
C GLU A 34 4.80 -12.00 41.45
N ALA A 35 5.87 -11.19 41.32
CA ALA A 35 6.03 -9.97 42.10
C ALA A 35 4.92 -8.94 41.87
N SER A 36 4.30 -8.96 40.69
CA SER A 36 3.18 -8.10 40.32
C SER A 36 1.80 -8.74 40.55
N GLY A 37 1.75 -9.92 41.19
CA GLY A 37 0.52 -10.64 41.51
C GLY A 37 -0.15 -11.35 40.32
N LYS A 38 0.57 -11.52 39.21
CA LYS A 38 0.08 -12.20 37.99
C LYS A 38 0.43 -13.68 37.99
N SER A 39 -0.26 -14.44 37.12
CA SER A 39 0.10 -15.83 36.82
C SER A 39 1.55 -15.91 36.30
N PRO A 40 2.36 -16.90 36.73
CA PRO A 40 3.71 -17.09 36.20
C PRO A 40 3.74 -17.34 34.68
N SER A 41 2.64 -17.85 34.12
CA SER A 41 2.46 -17.99 32.67
C SER A 41 1.80 -16.73 32.08
N GLY A 42 2.40 -16.20 31.02
CA GLY A 42 1.82 -15.15 30.18
C GLY A 42 0.80 -15.69 29.18
N THR A 43 -0.16 -14.85 28.81
CA THR A 43 -1.20 -15.17 27.82
C THR A 43 -1.02 -14.31 26.58
N LEU A 44 -1.03 -14.97 25.43
CA LEU A 44 -1.06 -14.35 24.11
C LEU A 44 -2.33 -14.77 23.39
N ARG A 45 -3.08 -13.80 22.88
CA ARG A 45 -4.35 -14.01 22.19
C ARG A 45 -4.25 -13.47 20.77
N LEU A 46 -4.50 -14.35 19.80
CA LEU A 46 -4.76 -13.96 18.42
C LEU A 46 -6.24 -14.24 18.13
N ALA A 47 -6.99 -13.22 17.77
CA ALA A 47 -8.39 -13.34 17.38
C ALA A 47 -8.62 -12.67 16.03
N ALA A 48 -9.55 -13.21 15.25
CA ALA A 48 -10.05 -12.58 14.04
C ALA A 48 -11.57 -12.46 14.17
N LEU A 49 -12.09 -11.28 13.88
CA LEU A 49 -13.51 -10.93 13.96
C LEU A 49 -13.91 -10.27 12.64
N ARG A 50 -15.18 -10.42 12.24
CA ARG A 50 -15.73 -9.69 11.11
C ARG A 50 -16.73 -8.65 11.63
N GLU A 51 -16.42 -7.38 11.40
CA GLU A 51 -17.26 -6.25 11.76
C GLU A 51 -17.77 -5.57 10.47
N ARG A 52 -19.00 -5.90 10.06
CA ARG A 52 -19.60 -5.43 8.79
C ARG A 52 -18.72 -5.76 7.57
N ASP A 53 -18.20 -4.73 6.90
CA ASP A 53 -17.34 -4.80 5.72
C ASP A 53 -15.85 -4.79 6.08
N MET A 54 -15.52 -4.88 7.37
CA MET A 54 -14.16 -4.94 7.87
C MET A 54 -13.88 -6.30 8.52
N VAL A 55 -12.65 -6.75 8.39
CA VAL A 55 -12.08 -7.81 9.21
C VAL A 55 -11.14 -7.17 10.21
N VAL A 56 -11.32 -7.52 11.47
CA VAL A 56 -10.53 -7.03 12.59
C VAL A 56 -9.71 -8.19 13.14
N ILE A 57 -8.39 -8.04 13.16
CA ILE A 57 -7.48 -8.99 13.77
C ILE A 57 -6.92 -8.36 15.03
N GLU A 58 -7.07 -9.06 16.15
CA GLU A 58 -6.61 -8.63 17.47
C GLU A 58 -5.42 -9.50 17.89
N VAL A 59 -4.30 -8.85 18.20
CA VAL A 59 -3.13 -9.47 18.82
C VAL A 59 -2.96 -8.87 20.21
N GLY A 60 -3.34 -9.64 21.24
CA GLY A 60 -3.32 -9.20 22.63
C GLY A 60 -2.36 -10.00 23.50
N ASP A 61 -1.78 -9.34 24.51
CA ASP A 61 -1.01 -9.94 25.59
C ASP A 61 -1.49 -9.44 26.96
N ASP A 62 -1.20 -10.19 28.02
CA ASP A 62 -1.46 -9.82 29.42
C ASP A 62 -0.19 -9.32 30.15
N GLY A 63 0.74 -8.73 29.39
CA GLY A 63 2.06 -8.32 29.84
C GLY A 63 2.10 -6.96 30.52
N ARG A 64 3.25 -6.28 30.39
CA ARG A 64 3.52 -5.03 31.13
C ARG A 64 2.70 -3.83 30.65
N GLY A 65 2.07 -3.92 29.48
CA GLY A 65 1.42 -2.78 28.82
C GLY A 65 2.42 -1.74 28.29
N MET A 66 1.91 -0.68 27.68
CA MET A 66 2.72 0.43 27.17
C MET A 66 2.51 1.67 28.02
N ASP A 67 3.61 2.35 28.33
CA ASP A 67 3.60 3.56 29.13
C ASP A 67 3.68 4.78 28.20
N ALA A 68 2.54 5.45 28.01
CA ALA A 68 2.44 6.62 27.15
C ALA A 68 3.37 7.76 27.58
N GLN A 69 3.60 7.94 28.88
CA GLN A 69 4.51 8.98 29.38
C GLN A 69 5.96 8.67 29.00
N ARG A 70 6.39 7.40 29.13
CA ARG A 70 7.71 6.96 28.66
C ARG A 70 7.86 7.11 27.15
N ILE A 71 6.82 6.80 26.37
CA ILE A 71 6.84 6.94 24.91
C ILE A 71 6.97 8.42 24.53
N ALA A 72 6.18 9.30 25.14
CA ALA A 72 6.26 10.74 24.93
C ALA A 72 7.66 11.30 25.25
N ALA A 73 8.21 10.97 26.42
CA ALA A 73 9.54 11.41 26.82
C ALA A 73 10.62 10.94 25.83
N ALA A 74 10.56 9.67 25.43
CA ALA A 74 11.45 9.08 24.44
C ALA A 74 11.32 9.72 23.04
N ALA A 75 10.13 10.18 22.67
CA ALA A 75 9.86 10.84 21.39
C ALA A 75 10.40 12.27 21.36
N VAL A 76 10.29 13.01 22.47
CA VAL A 76 10.87 14.34 22.62
C VAL A 76 12.40 14.28 22.63
N GLU A 77 12.98 13.37 23.41
CA GLU A 77 14.44 13.20 23.48
C GLU A 77 15.06 12.89 22.11
N ARG A 78 14.33 12.13 21.28
CA ARG A 78 14.77 11.74 19.93
C ARG A 78 14.39 12.74 18.84
N GLY A 79 13.75 13.87 19.19
CA GLY A 79 13.37 14.91 18.25
C GLY A 79 12.26 14.51 17.27
N VAL A 80 11.44 13.51 17.60
CA VAL A 80 10.30 13.08 16.77
C VAL A 80 9.15 14.08 16.89
N VAL A 81 8.94 14.62 18.09
CA VAL A 81 7.93 15.64 18.41
C VAL A 81 8.49 16.61 19.44
N THR A 82 7.92 17.80 19.56
CA THR A 82 8.28 18.74 20.65
C THR A 82 7.41 18.50 21.89
N ALA A 83 7.84 19.03 23.03
CA ALA A 83 7.08 18.92 24.28
C ALA A 83 5.71 19.63 24.17
N GLU A 84 5.65 20.74 23.43
CA GLU A 84 4.41 21.47 23.16
C GLU A 84 3.44 20.61 22.34
N MET A 85 3.94 19.93 21.30
CA MET A 85 3.11 19.03 20.49
C MET A 85 2.54 17.89 21.34
N VAL A 86 3.36 17.26 22.19
CA VAL A 86 2.92 16.18 23.08
C VAL A 86 1.81 16.64 24.03
N ALA A 87 1.86 17.88 24.53
CA ALA A 87 0.84 18.42 25.42
C ALA A 87 -0.54 18.56 24.76
N GLU A 88 -0.58 18.66 23.43
CA GLU A 88 -1.83 18.73 22.64
C GLU A 88 -2.32 17.36 22.15
N MET A 89 -1.50 16.31 22.32
CA MET A 89 -1.83 14.96 21.85
C MET A 89 -2.70 14.20 22.87
N SER A 90 -3.65 13.46 22.35
CA SER A 90 -4.36 12.41 23.10
C SER A 90 -3.44 11.21 23.36
N GLU A 91 -3.79 10.40 24.36
CA GLU A 91 -3.02 9.18 24.69
C GLU A 91 -2.87 8.24 23.49
N ALA A 92 -3.93 8.06 22.69
CA ALA A 92 -3.89 7.26 21.47
C ALA A 92 -2.87 7.81 20.45
N GLN A 93 -2.80 9.13 20.28
CA GLN A 93 -1.82 9.76 19.39
C GLN A 93 -0.39 9.60 19.92
N VAL A 94 -0.20 9.66 21.24
CA VAL A 94 1.11 9.40 21.86
C VAL A 94 1.54 7.95 21.65
N LEU A 95 0.62 6.99 21.83
CA LEU A 95 0.90 5.58 21.55
C LEU A 95 1.25 5.35 20.07
N GLU A 96 0.62 6.07 19.16
CA GLU A 96 0.91 5.98 17.72
C GLU A 96 2.34 6.39 17.35
N LEU A 97 3.03 7.17 18.19
CA LEU A 97 4.43 7.55 18.00
C LEU A 97 5.37 6.33 17.94
N VAL A 98 5.00 5.20 18.53
CA VAL A 98 5.79 3.96 18.41
C VAL A 98 5.87 3.44 16.98
N CYS A 99 4.94 3.86 16.12
CA CYS A 99 4.94 3.54 14.70
C CYS A 99 5.78 4.53 13.86
N HIS A 100 6.37 5.57 14.46
CA HIS A 100 7.21 6.50 13.72
C HIS A 100 8.46 5.76 13.19
N PRO A 101 8.89 6.00 11.93
CA PRO A 101 10.10 5.40 11.39
C PRO A 101 11.30 5.59 12.32
N GLY A 102 12.02 4.50 12.61
CA GLY A 102 13.21 4.51 13.47
C GLY A 102 12.94 4.63 14.97
N PHE A 103 11.67 4.66 15.40
CA PHE A 103 11.32 4.71 16.82
C PHE A 103 11.49 3.34 17.48
N SER A 104 12.23 3.29 18.58
CA SER A 104 12.32 2.13 19.48
C SER A 104 12.48 2.61 20.91
N LEU A 105 11.85 1.90 21.86
CA LEU A 105 12.03 2.14 23.29
C LEU A 105 13.32 1.49 23.84
N SER A 106 13.94 0.57 23.10
CA SER A 106 15.20 -0.05 23.51
C SER A 106 16.35 0.96 23.46
N LYS A 107 17.19 0.99 24.49
CA LYS A 107 18.45 1.77 24.52
C LYS A 107 19.57 1.08 23.75
N GLU A 108 19.45 -0.21 23.50
CA GLU A 108 20.43 -1.00 22.75
C GLU A 108 19.96 -1.19 21.30
N VAL A 109 20.85 -0.86 20.36
CA VAL A 109 20.72 -1.20 18.95
C VAL A 109 21.19 -2.64 18.80
N THR A 110 20.29 -3.62 18.97
CA THR A 110 20.64 -5.01 18.71
C THR A 110 20.69 -5.25 17.20
N THR A 111 21.85 -5.70 16.72
CA THR A 111 22.17 -5.98 15.31
C THR A 111 21.32 -7.09 14.67
N VAL A 112 20.46 -7.76 15.45
CA VAL A 112 19.59 -8.85 14.98
C VAL A 112 18.27 -8.34 14.38
N SER A 113 17.90 -7.07 14.59
CA SER A 113 16.71 -6.45 13.95
C SER A 113 17.02 -5.76 12.60
N GLY A 114 18.16 -6.08 11.99
CA GLY A 114 18.76 -5.46 10.79
C GLY A 114 18.00 -5.52 9.46
N ARG A 115 16.66 -5.60 9.47
CA ARG A 115 15.80 -5.39 8.30
C ARG A 115 14.84 -4.19 8.44
N GLY A 116 15.01 -3.38 9.48
CA GLY A 116 14.12 -2.24 9.72
C GLY A 116 12.72 -2.67 10.18
N VAL A 117 12.60 -3.82 10.84
CA VAL A 117 11.33 -4.40 11.30
C VAL A 117 10.95 -3.77 12.64
N GLY A 118 10.12 -2.74 12.59
CA GLY A 118 9.50 -2.13 13.77
C GLY A 118 8.02 -1.86 13.52
N MET A 119 7.34 -1.32 14.53
CA MET A 119 5.90 -0.99 14.43
C MET A 119 5.56 -0.07 13.26
N GLY A 120 6.50 0.77 12.80
CA GLY A 120 6.32 1.56 11.59
C GLY A 120 6.21 0.76 10.29
N VAL A 121 6.80 -0.44 10.20
CA VAL A 121 6.60 -1.34 9.05
C VAL A 121 5.19 -1.92 9.08
N VAL A 122 4.75 -2.39 10.25
CA VAL A 122 3.39 -2.91 10.44
C VAL A 122 2.36 -1.86 10.04
N LYS A 123 2.51 -0.62 10.54
CA LYS A 123 1.61 0.48 10.18
C LYS A 123 1.56 0.73 8.67
N ARG A 124 2.71 0.83 8.01
CA ARG A 124 2.77 1.02 6.54
C ARG A 124 2.14 -0.13 5.77
N GLN A 125 2.35 -1.38 6.21
CA GLN A 125 1.71 -2.56 5.62
C GLN A 125 0.18 -2.52 5.76
N MET A 126 -0.32 -2.07 6.91
CA MET A 126 -1.75 -1.87 7.11
C MET A 126 -2.31 -0.77 6.22
N GLU A 127 -1.65 0.40 6.14
CA GLU A 127 -2.05 1.50 5.26
C GLU A 127 -2.07 1.08 3.79
N MET A 128 -1.08 0.30 3.35
CA MET A 128 -1.01 -0.29 2.02
C MET A 128 -2.25 -1.13 1.68
N LEU A 129 -2.74 -1.91 2.64
CA LEU A 129 -3.95 -2.72 2.49
C LEU A 129 -5.25 -1.92 2.68
N ARG A 130 -5.17 -0.57 2.70
CA ARG A 130 -6.27 0.35 3.05
C ARG A 130 -6.89 0.03 4.42
N GLY A 131 -6.08 -0.53 5.31
CA GLY A 131 -6.43 -0.83 6.69
C GLY A 131 -5.91 0.21 7.67
N SER A 132 -6.14 -0.06 8.95
CA SER A 132 -5.67 0.74 10.07
C SER A 132 -5.07 -0.15 11.17
N LEU A 133 -4.18 0.43 11.97
CA LEU A 133 -3.64 -0.18 13.17
C LEU A 133 -4.01 0.70 14.36
N GLN A 134 -4.66 0.11 15.36
CA GLN A 134 -4.95 0.75 16.64
C GLN A 134 -4.22 0.01 17.76
N ILE A 135 -3.86 0.76 18.81
CA ILE A 135 -3.15 0.24 19.98
C ILE A 135 -4.01 0.54 21.20
N GLU A 136 -4.44 -0.50 21.88
CA GLU A 136 -5.14 -0.42 23.17
C GLU A 136 -4.24 -1.02 24.23
N THR A 137 -3.98 -0.32 25.32
CA THR A 137 -3.01 -0.78 26.31
C THR A 137 -3.30 -0.22 27.68
N GLN A 138 -2.92 -0.96 28.70
CA GLN A 138 -2.95 -0.50 30.07
C GLN A 138 -1.72 -1.01 30.82
N VAL A 139 -1.00 -0.08 31.45
CA VAL A 139 0.22 -0.40 32.21
C VAL A 139 -0.11 -1.45 33.28
N GLY A 140 0.67 -2.53 33.28
CA GLY A 140 0.51 -3.68 34.16
C GLY A 140 -0.62 -4.63 33.80
N GLN A 141 -1.41 -4.39 32.74
CA GLN A 141 -2.49 -5.31 32.32
C GLN A 141 -2.28 -5.89 30.92
N GLY A 142 -1.48 -5.25 30.07
CA GLY A 142 -1.10 -5.76 28.77
C GLY A 142 -1.41 -4.81 27.63
N THR A 143 -1.26 -5.32 26.41
CA THR A 143 -1.45 -4.55 25.16
C THR A 143 -2.26 -5.37 24.17
N THR A 144 -3.13 -4.70 23.43
CA THR A 144 -3.88 -5.26 22.30
C THR A 144 -3.67 -4.38 21.07
N PHE A 145 -3.12 -4.97 20.02
CA PHE A 145 -3.05 -4.39 18.69
C PHE A 145 -4.26 -4.81 17.89
N ARG A 146 -4.97 -3.83 17.32
CA ARG A 146 -6.20 -4.05 16.56
C ARG A 146 -5.98 -3.64 15.11
N LEU A 147 -5.88 -4.61 14.22
CA LEU A 147 -5.60 -4.46 12.80
C LEU A 147 -6.93 -4.54 12.05
N GLN A 148 -7.37 -3.44 11.45
CA GLN A 148 -8.64 -3.40 10.72
C GLN A 148 -8.37 -3.34 9.23
N LEU A 149 -9.05 -4.20 8.46
CA LEU A 149 -8.89 -4.30 7.02
C LEU A 149 -10.25 -4.38 6.34
N PRO A 150 -10.42 -3.82 5.13
CA PRO A 150 -11.59 -4.12 4.31
C PRO A 150 -11.69 -5.63 4.05
N ALA A 151 -12.90 -6.19 4.18
CA ALA A 151 -13.15 -7.61 3.95
C ALA A 151 -12.94 -8.01 2.48
N MET A 152 -13.06 -7.05 1.55
CA MET A 152 -12.72 -7.20 0.14
C MET A 152 -11.79 -6.07 -0.29
N LEU A 153 -10.71 -6.40 -1.00
CA LEU A 153 -9.93 -5.42 -1.73
C LEU A 153 -10.72 -5.00 -2.97
N ALA A 154 -10.73 -3.72 -3.31
CA ALA A 154 -11.58 -3.19 -4.38
C ALA A 154 -11.20 -3.81 -5.73
N LEU A 155 -12.16 -4.49 -6.36
CA LEU A 155 -12.09 -4.88 -7.76
C LEU A 155 -12.24 -3.62 -8.62
N VAL A 156 -11.36 -3.49 -9.61
CA VAL A 156 -11.39 -2.42 -10.59
C VAL A 156 -11.40 -3.06 -11.96
N GLU A 157 -12.34 -2.65 -12.80
CA GLU A 157 -12.29 -2.99 -14.22
C GLU A 157 -11.11 -2.28 -14.88
N ALA A 158 -10.26 -3.05 -15.54
CA ALA A 158 -9.12 -2.54 -16.26
C ALA A 158 -9.04 -3.10 -17.68
N LEU A 159 -8.55 -2.26 -18.60
CA LEU A 159 -8.15 -2.68 -19.93
C LEU A 159 -6.67 -3.07 -19.90
N LEU A 160 -6.37 -4.31 -20.24
CA LEU A 160 -5.01 -4.80 -20.39
C LEU A 160 -4.46 -4.44 -21.76
N VAL A 161 -3.25 -3.89 -21.78
CA VAL A 161 -2.55 -3.47 -22.99
C VAL A 161 -1.10 -3.91 -22.98
N ARG A 162 -0.53 -4.09 -24.17
CA ARG A 162 0.88 -4.43 -24.36
C ARG A 162 1.67 -3.23 -24.88
N VAL A 163 2.87 -3.05 -24.33
CA VAL A 163 3.87 -2.07 -24.78
C VAL A 163 5.24 -2.76 -24.76
N GLY A 164 5.83 -2.98 -25.92
CA GLY A 164 6.98 -3.88 -26.09
C GLY A 164 6.61 -5.29 -25.64
N ASP A 165 7.43 -5.87 -24.76
CA ASP A 165 7.19 -7.18 -24.17
C ASP A 165 6.44 -7.12 -22.83
N GLU A 166 6.07 -5.92 -22.37
CA GLU A 166 5.44 -5.69 -21.08
C GLU A 166 3.93 -5.50 -21.18
N GLN A 167 3.21 -5.91 -20.13
CA GLN A 167 1.77 -5.71 -19.99
C GLN A 167 1.46 -4.68 -18.92
N TYR A 168 0.45 -3.86 -19.19
CA TYR A 168 -0.02 -2.80 -18.31
C TYR A 168 -1.54 -2.85 -18.20
N ALA A 169 -2.05 -2.47 -17.02
CA ALA A 169 -3.48 -2.34 -16.77
C ALA A 169 -3.86 -0.86 -16.69
N LEU A 170 -4.84 -0.42 -17.49
CA LEU A 170 -5.44 0.90 -17.36
C LEU A 170 -6.86 0.77 -16.78
N PRO A 171 -7.20 1.46 -15.70
CA PRO A 171 -8.59 1.53 -15.23
C PRO A 171 -9.52 2.04 -16.34
N THR A 172 -10.60 1.30 -16.62
CA THR A 172 -11.53 1.61 -17.73
C THR A 172 -12.23 2.95 -17.55
N VAL A 173 -12.39 3.42 -16.31
CA VAL A 173 -12.93 4.75 -15.99
C VAL A 173 -12.18 5.91 -16.67
N HIS A 174 -10.92 5.70 -17.06
CA HIS A 174 -10.12 6.71 -17.76
C HIS A 174 -10.07 6.52 -19.28
N VAL A 175 -10.64 5.42 -19.80
CA VAL A 175 -10.61 5.04 -21.21
C VAL A 175 -12.00 5.23 -21.81
N GLU A 176 -12.13 6.16 -22.74
CA GLU A 176 -13.38 6.39 -23.47
C GLU A 176 -13.63 5.29 -24.51
N ARG A 177 -12.57 4.91 -25.24
CA ARG A 177 -12.59 3.80 -26.19
C ARG A 177 -11.17 3.38 -26.62
N ALA A 178 -11.02 2.14 -27.05
CA ALA A 178 -9.84 1.66 -27.77
C ALA A 178 -10.13 1.59 -29.27
N ILE A 179 -9.18 2.01 -30.09
CA ILE A 179 -9.30 1.98 -31.56
C ILE A 179 -8.04 1.39 -32.18
N GLU A 180 -8.22 0.72 -33.32
CA GLU A 180 -7.12 0.38 -34.22
C GLU A 180 -6.76 1.62 -35.04
N LEU A 181 -5.46 1.87 -35.20
CA LEU A 181 -4.94 3.03 -35.89
C LEU A 181 -4.75 2.73 -37.38
N ASP A 182 -5.34 3.57 -38.22
CA ASP A 182 -5.01 3.66 -39.64
C ASP A 182 -3.85 4.66 -39.83
N PRO A 183 -2.65 4.23 -40.28
CA PRO A 183 -1.53 5.12 -40.51
C PRO A 183 -1.83 6.28 -41.46
N ALA A 184 -2.78 6.12 -42.39
CA ALA A 184 -3.19 7.18 -43.32
C ALA A 184 -3.92 8.34 -42.62
N ARG A 185 -4.47 8.10 -41.43
CA ARG A 185 -5.16 9.12 -40.62
C ARG A 185 -4.25 9.80 -39.60
N ILE A 186 -2.96 9.44 -39.57
CA ILE A 186 -1.99 10.03 -38.64
C ILE A 186 -1.16 11.08 -39.38
N GLU A 187 -1.28 12.32 -38.93
CA GLU A 187 -0.46 13.42 -39.41
C GLU A 187 0.64 13.76 -38.41
N ARG A 188 1.82 14.16 -38.89
CA ARG A 188 2.91 14.65 -38.05
C ARG A 188 3.12 16.14 -38.26
N VAL A 189 2.86 16.93 -37.22
CA VAL A 189 3.00 18.40 -37.25
C VAL A 189 3.88 18.83 -36.07
N GLY A 190 4.98 19.53 -36.35
CA GLY A 190 5.86 20.07 -35.31
C GLY A 190 6.42 19.02 -34.34
N GLY A 191 6.66 17.79 -34.81
CA GLY A 191 7.13 16.67 -33.98
C GLY A 191 6.05 15.97 -33.14
N ARG A 192 4.78 16.37 -33.26
CA ARG A 192 3.64 15.71 -32.61
C ARG A 192 2.85 14.89 -33.62
N GLU A 193 2.33 13.75 -33.19
CA GLU A 193 1.41 12.92 -33.97
C GLU A 193 -0.03 13.36 -33.65
N LEU A 194 -0.83 13.60 -34.69
CA LEU A 194 -2.23 13.96 -34.62
C LEU A 194 -3.05 12.91 -35.35
N LEU A 195 -4.11 12.41 -34.73
CA LEU A 195 -5.06 11.50 -35.34
C LEU A 195 -6.26 12.28 -35.87
N HIS A 196 -6.57 12.09 -37.14
CA HIS A 196 -7.80 12.59 -37.77
C HIS A 196 -8.96 11.63 -37.48
N LEU A 197 -9.98 12.13 -36.79
CA LEU A 197 -11.26 11.49 -36.52
C LEU A 197 -12.36 12.24 -37.27
N GLU A 198 -13.55 11.63 -37.38
CA GLU A 198 -14.70 12.27 -38.04
C GLU A 198 -15.09 13.60 -37.36
N ASP A 199 -14.99 13.64 -36.02
CA ASP A 199 -15.41 14.79 -35.22
C ASP A 199 -14.26 15.78 -34.89
N GLY A 200 -13.07 15.60 -35.46
CA GLY A 200 -11.92 16.50 -35.26
C GLY A 200 -10.56 15.83 -35.21
N VAL A 201 -9.57 16.54 -34.66
CA VAL A 201 -8.18 16.06 -34.53
C VAL A 201 -7.81 15.83 -33.07
N LEU A 202 -7.06 14.76 -32.82
CA LEU A 202 -6.72 14.33 -31.46
C LEU A 202 -5.21 14.08 -31.33
N PRO A 203 -4.54 14.69 -30.34
CA PRO A 203 -3.10 14.49 -30.15
C PRO A 203 -2.81 13.06 -29.66
N LEU A 204 -1.87 12.39 -30.34
CA LEU A 204 -1.37 11.08 -29.95
C LEU A 204 -0.07 11.22 -29.16
N ARG A 205 0.03 10.48 -28.05
CA ARG A 205 1.27 10.24 -27.31
C ARG A 205 1.55 8.75 -27.26
N ARG A 206 2.81 8.36 -27.34
CA ARG A 206 3.21 6.95 -27.26
C ARG A 206 3.38 6.55 -25.80
N LEU A 207 2.72 5.47 -25.39
CA LEU A 207 2.82 5.00 -24.01
C LEU A 207 4.25 4.52 -23.69
N SER A 208 4.95 3.95 -24.69
CA SER A 208 6.37 3.59 -24.62
C SER A 208 7.25 4.77 -24.19
N ASP A 209 6.99 5.96 -24.72
CA ASP A 209 7.81 7.15 -24.48
C ASP A 209 7.55 7.72 -23.09
N LEU A 210 6.29 7.66 -22.65
CA LEU A 210 5.87 8.10 -21.31
C LEU A 210 6.45 7.19 -20.22
N LEU A 211 6.49 5.87 -20.47
CA LEU A 211 6.98 4.86 -19.54
C LEU A 211 8.48 4.57 -19.69
N ARG A 212 9.12 5.10 -20.75
CA ARG A 212 10.54 4.85 -21.11
C ARG A 212 10.85 3.36 -21.35
N VAL A 213 9.93 2.65 -21.99
CA VAL A 213 10.08 1.22 -22.29
C VAL A 213 10.99 1.03 -23.51
N PRO A 214 12.10 0.27 -23.41
CA PRO A 214 12.98 -0.02 -24.54
C PRO A 214 12.37 -1.10 -25.47
N GLY A 215 12.79 -1.11 -26.74
CA GLY A 215 12.47 -2.21 -27.66
C GLY A 215 11.04 -2.25 -28.21
N CYS A 216 10.26 -1.18 -28.03
CA CYS A 216 8.89 -1.11 -28.52
C CYS A 216 8.79 -1.09 -30.06
N ALA A 217 7.64 -1.51 -30.57
CA ALA A 217 7.39 -1.49 -32.00
C ALA A 217 7.47 -0.05 -32.56
N PRO A 218 8.06 0.16 -33.75
CA PRO A 218 8.18 1.49 -34.33
C PRO A 218 6.82 2.14 -34.65
N GLN A 219 5.77 1.32 -34.86
CA GLN A 219 4.41 1.77 -35.13
C GLN A 219 3.40 0.94 -34.33
N PRO A 220 3.02 1.41 -33.13
CA PRO A 220 1.95 0.79 -32.34
C PRO A 220 0.63 0.81 -33.13
N ARG A 221 -0.11 -0.31 -33.10
CA ARG A 221 -1.31 -0.53 -33.92
C ARG A 221 -2.59 0.01 -33.29
N HIS A 222 -2.58 0.27 -31.98
CA HIS A 222 -3.77 0.68 -31.26
C HIS A 222 -3.58 2.03 -30.57
N ALA A 223 -4.69 2.72 -30.31
CA ALA A 223 -4.73 3.87 -29.43
C ALA A 223 -5.89 3.77 -28.45
N LEU A 224 -5.63 4.17 -27.21
CA LEU A 224 -6.63 4.36 -26.17
C LEU A 224 -6.99 5.84 -26.14
N ILE A 225 -8.26 6.16 -26.39
CA ILE A 225 -8.78 7.52 -26.25
C ILE A 225 -9.08 7.73 -24.77
N VAL A 226 -8.38 8.67 -24.16
CA VAL A 226 -8.46 8.94 -22.72
C VAL A 226 -8.82 10.39 -22.48
N ARG A 227 -9.56 10.63 -21.39
CA ARG A 227 -10.03 11.97 -21.01
C ARG A 227 -9.42 12.39 -19.67
N ARG A 228 -8.81 13.57 -19.65
CA ARG A 228 -8.24 14.19 -18.45
C ARG A 228 -8.62 15.65 -18.37
N ASN A 229 -9.27 16.08 -17.28
CA ASN A 229 -9.58 17.50 -17.02
C ASN A 229 -10.24 18.23 -18.22
N GLY A 230 -11.10 17.54 -18.97
CA GLY A 230 -11.74 18.07 -20.18
C GLY A 230 -10.90 18.00 -21.47
N HIS A 231 -9.62 17.63 -21.39
CA HIS A 231 -8.77 17.37 -22.54
C HIS A 231 -8.84 15.89 -22.95
N ILE A 232 -8.98 15.64 -24.26
CA ILE A 232 -9.01 14.31 -24.84
C ILE A 232 -7.72 14.11 -25.64
N PHE A 233 -7.05 12.98 -25.44
CA PHE A 233 -5.86 12.60 -26.18
C PHE A 233 -5.80 11.08 -26.34
N GLY A 234 -4.89 10.63 -27.20
CA GLY A 234 -4.75 9.21 -27.54
C GLY A 234 -3.44 8.66 -27.01
N LEU A 235 -3.48 7.55 -26.30
CA LEU A 235 -2.31 6.79 -25.87
C LEU A 235 -2.09 5.64 -26.83
N ARG A 236 -1.01 5.70 -27.61
CA ARG A 236 -0.63 4.63 -28.51
C ARG A 236 -0.05 3.45 -27.73
N VAL A 237 -0.56 2.26 -28.02
CA VAL A 237 -0.15 0.98 -27.43
C VAL A 237 -0.01 -0.06 -28.53
N ASP A 238 0.82 -1.08 -28.29
CA ASP A 238 1.11 -2.07 -29.34
C ASP A 238 -0.09 -2.98 -29.56
N GLU A 239 -0.70 -3.44 -28.47
CA GLU A 239 -1.86 -4.34 -28.51
C GLU A 239 -2.83 -4.04 -27.35
N VAL A 240 -4.12 -4.25 -27.61
CA VAL A 240 -5.17 -4.27 -26.58
C VAL A 240 -5.54 -5.73 -26.34
N LEU A 241 -5.28 -6.22 -25.13
CA LEU A 241 -5.40 -7.63 -24.79
C LEU A 241 -6.82 -8.01 -24.35
N GLY A 242 -7.55 -7.06 -23.74
CA GLY A 242 -8.92 -7.28 -23.28
C GLY A 242 -9.24 -6.56 -21.98
N HIS A 243 -10.45 -6.80 -21.47
CA HIS A 243 -10.91 -6.32 -20.18
C HIS A 243 -10.75 -7.41 -19.13
N GLU A 244 -10.31 -7.03 -17.93
CA GLU A 244 -10.19 -7.92 -16.77
C GLU A 244 -10.64 -7.17 -15.51
N GLU A 245 -11.27 -7.89 -14.58
CA GLU A 245 -11.48 -7.39 -13.22
C GLU A 245 -10.22 -7.68 -12.40
N ILE A 246 -9.57 -6.61 -11.92
CA ILE A 246 -8.29 -6.73 -11.22
C ILE A 246 -8.39 -6.25 -9.77
N VAL A 247 -7.61 -6.87 -8.89
CA VAL A 247 -7.43 -6.41 -7.52
C VAL A 247 -6.27 -5.43 -7.46
N VAL A 248 -6.55 -4.18 -7.09
CA VAL A 248 -5.52 -3.14 -6.98
C VAL A 248 -4.75 -3.30 -5.68
N LYS A 249 -3.46 -3.62 -5.80
CA LYS A 249 -2.49 -3.61 -4.70
C LYS A 249 -1.68 -2.32 -4.79
N PRO A 250 -1.33 -1.71 -3.65
CA PRO A 250 -0.47 -0.53 -3.64
C PRO A 250 0.90 -0.85 -4.24
N LEU A 251 1.57 0.19 -4.73
CA LEU A 251 2.94 0.06 -5.21
C LEU A 251 3.87 -0.33 -4.05
N PRO A 252 4.85 -1.22 -4.27
CA PRO A 252 5.93 -1.43 -3.33
C PRO A 252 6.64 -0.11 -3.00
N THR A 253 7.21 0.00 -1.79
CA THR A 253 7.91 1.22 -1.34
C THR A 253 8.99 1.69 -2.32
N ALA A 254 9.67 0.76 -3.00
CA ALA A 254 10.69 1.07 -4.02
C ALA A 254 10.15 1.80 -5.25
N LEU A 255 8.85 1.73 -5.49
CA LEU A 255 8.14 2.35 -6.62
C LEU A 255 7.22 3.51 -6.19
N HIS A 256 7.25 3.90 -4.90
CA HIS A 256 6.49 5.05 -4.44
C HIS A 256 6.94 6.33 -5.17
N GLY A 257 5.97 7.08 -5.69
CA GLY A 257 6.24 8.31 -6.44
C GLY A 257 6.72 8.10 -7.87
N ALA A 258 6.77 6.86 -8.37
CA ALA A 258 6.99 6.59 -9.77
C ALA A 258 5.86 7.24 -10.59
N PRO A 259 6.18 8.24 -11.45
CA PRO A 259 5.17 8.97 -12.18
C PRO A 259 4.42 8.03 -13.12
N GLY A 260 3.09 8.11 -13.09
CA GLY A 260 2.26 7.34 -14.00
C GLY A 260 1.83 5.96 -13.53
N LEU A 261 2.14 5.57 -12.28
CA LEU A 261 1.71 4.31 -11.69
C LEU A 261 0.68 4.54 -10.57
N ALA A 262 -0.41 3.78 -10.60
CA ALA A 262 -1.45 3.77 -9.57
C ALA A 262 -1.29 2.61 -8.57
N GLY A 263 -0.70 1.50 -9.00
CA GLY A 263 -0.67 0.26 -8.23
C GLY A 263 -0.07 -0.91 -9.02
N VAL A 264 -0.19 -2.10 -8.46
CA VAL A 264 0.12 -3.37 -9.12
C VAL A 264 -1.05 -4.34 -8.96
N THR A 265 -1.20 -5.27 -9.90
CA THR A 265 -2.11 -6.40 -9.79
C THR A 265 -1.36 -7.70 -10.12
N ILE A 266 -1.93 -8.82 -9.70
CA ILE A 266 -1.45 -10.16 -10.07
C ILE A 266 -2.58 -10.81 -10.85
N LEU A 267 -2.32 -11.17 -12.11
CA LEU A 267 -3.28 -11.87 -12.96
C LEU A 267 -3.28 -13.39 -12.68
N GLY A 268 -4.23 -14.12 -13.26
CA GLY A 268 -4.51 -15.54 -12.95
C GLY A 268 -3.32 -16.51 -13.05
N GLU A 269 -2.28 -16.20 -13.82
CA GLU A 269 -1.06 -17.01 -13.94
C GLU A 269 0.08 -16.57 -13.01
N GLY A 270 -0.19 -15.67 -12.07
CA GLY A 270 0.83 -15.11 -11.17
C GLY A 270 1.66 -13.98 -11.81
N GLN A 271 1.33 -13.58 -13.04
CA GLN A 271 2.00 -12.48 -13.71
C GLN A 271 1.67 -11.15 -13.02
N VAL A 272 2.72 -10.42 -12.62
CA VAL A 272 2.59 -9.09 -12.01
C VAL A 272 2.43 -8.07 -13.13
N VAL A 273 1.39 -7.24 -13.03
CA VAL A 273 1.07 -6.18 -14.00
C VAL A 273 0.98 -4.84 -13.28
N LEU A 274 1.61 -3.82 -13.85
CA LEU A 274 1.55 -2.46 -13.32
C LEU A 274 0.24 -1.80 -13.74
N ILE A 275 -0.42 -1.15 -12.79
CA ILE A 275 -1.64 -0.37 -13.01
C ILE A 275 -1.23 1.07 -13.24
N LEU A 276 -1.66 1.63 -14.37
CA LEU A 276 -1.28 2.96 -14.80
C LEU A 276 -2.23 4.04 -14.25
N ASP A 277 -1.64 5.13 -13.78
CA ASP A 277 -2.34 6.38 -13.53
C ASP A 277 -2.18 7.30 -14.75
N VAL A 278 -3.13 7.21 -15.66
CA VAL A 278 -3.18 8.03 -16.89
C VAL A 278 -3.20 9.52 -16.58
N THR A 279 -3.78 9.89 -15.44
CA THR A 279 -3.88 11.27 -14.97
C THR A 279 -2.50 11.83 -14.64
N SER A 280 -1.59 11.05 -14.03
CA SER A 280 -0.23 11.53 -13.75
C SER A 280 0.75 11.35 -14.91
N LEU A 281 0.51 10.39 -15.81
CA LEU A 281 1.36 10.12 -16.99
C LEU A 281 1.52 11.30 -17.94
N VAL A 282 0.47 12.10 -18.11
CA VAL A 282 0.38 13.07 -19.20
C VAL A 282 0.36 14.48 -18.66
N GLN A 283 1.52 14.99 -18.23
CA GLN A 283 1.73 16.42 -17.93
C GLN A 283 1.54 17.30 -19.17
#